data_AF-A0ABD2KWD1-F1
#
_entry.id   AF-A0ABD2KWD1-F1
#
_cell.length_a   1.000
_cell.length_b   1.000
_cell.length_c   1.000
_cell.angle_alpha   90.00
_cell.angle_beta   90.00
_cell.angle_gamma   90.00
#
_symmetry.space_group_name_H-M   'P 1'
#
loop_
_entity.id
_entity.type
_entity.pdbx_description
1 polymer ?
#
loop_
_entity_poly.entity_id
_entity_poly.type
_entity_poly.pdbx_seq_one_letter_code
_entity_poly.pdbx_strand_id
1 'polypeptide(L)'
;MTRASGVVGENVVNMLRDAFKRRGDVDIDVVALLNDTTGTMLACSFIEQHCYVGVIVGTGCNAAYMERLENVPKLKGIVNSAEDGLPAEMCVNTEWGGFGDDGALDQFLTIYDQQLDQQSLNPGRQRFEKTISGMYMGEIVRLALEDLARRGLLFSGDSTRISERGCISTKMVSDIEGFMHSTDGNPFAKVGEMLRAIGISNSSAADCANVAYVSSLIGTRAAHLCACGLAAILNRMQRPRVTIGVDGSVFRFHPTFKFNLDQKIKALLAVKCEFFMVLSEDGSGRGAAVAAAVALRMNRLVGA
;
A
#
# COMPACT_ATOMS: atom_id res chain seq x y z
N MET A 1 2.65 12.07 -12.37
CA MET A 1 1.19 11.94 -12.55
C MET A 1 0.71 13.08 -13.44
N THR A 2 0.23 12.75 -14.63
CA THR A 2 -0.54 13.67 -15.47
C THR A 2 -1.84 14.01 -14.75
N ARG A 3 -2.08 15.29 -14.44
CA ARG A 3 -3.39 15.74 -13.94
C ARG A 3 -4.37 15.66 -15.10
N ALA A 4 -5.29 14.72 -15.07
CA ALA A 4 -6.43 14.71 -15.98
C ALA A 4 -7.38 15.84 -15.56
N SER A 5 -7.31 16.99 -16.23
CA SER A 5 -8.18 18.14 -15.97
C SER A 5 -9.63 17.81 -16.35
N GLY A 6 -10.60 18.26 -15.54
CA GLY A 6 -12.03 18.09 -15.84
C GLY A 6 -12.58 16.68 -15.57
N VAL A 7 -11.94 15.89 -14.70
CA VAL A 7 -12.39 14.53 -14.34
C VAL A 7 -12.96 14.45 -12.92
N VAL A 8 -12.48 15.30 -11.99
CA VAL A 8 -12.95 15.27 -10.60
C VAL A 8 -14.40 15.72 -10.53
N GLY A 9 -15.27 14.88 -9.95
CA GLY A 9 -16.72 15.10 -9.88
C GLY A 9 -17.50 14.47 -11.03
N GLU A 10 -16.82 13.99 -12.07
CA GLU A 10 -17.46 13.37 -13.24
C GLU A 10 -17.60 11.85 -13.09
N ASN A 11 -18.62 11.30 -13.76
CA ASN A 11 -18.78 9.86 -13.86
C ASN A 11 -17.85 9.29 -14.94
N VAL A 12 -16.72 8.73 -14.52
CA VAL A 12 -15.70 8.15 -15.41
C VAL A 12 -16.21 7.01 -16.29
N VAL A 13 -17.25 6.27 -15.88
CA VAL A 13 -17.89 5.24 -16.72
C VAL A 13 -18.60 5.87 -17.90
N ASN A 14 -19.30 6.98 -17.69
CA ASN A 14 -19.96 7.71 -18.77
C ASN A 14 -18.92 8.34 -19.71
N MET A 15 -17.85 8.94 -19.17
CA MET A 15 -16.76 9.47 -19.99
C MET A 15 -16.14 8.40 -20.89
N LEU A 16 -15.95 7.18 -20.37
CA LEU A 16 -15.45 6.04 -21.13
C LEU A 16 -16.44 5.56 -22.19
N ARG A 17 -17.73 5.44 -21.84
CA ARG A 17 -18.80 5.09 -22.80
C ARG A 17 -18.89 6.12 -23.94
N ASP A 18 -18.77 7.40 -23.64
CA ASP A 18 -18.76 8.45 -24.65
C ASP A 18 -17.50 8.39 -25.51
N ALA A 19 -16.36 7.97 -24.96
CA ALA A 19 -15.16 7.71 -25.74
C ALA A 19 -15.35 6.54 -26.72
N PHE A 20 -15.99 5.44 -26.31
CA PHE A 20 -16.35 4.34 -27.21
C PHE A 20 -17.29 4.81 -28.32
N LYS A 21 -18.34 5.57 -27.99
CA LYS A 21 -19.25 6.16 -28.98
C LYS A 21 -18.53 7.06 -29.99
N ARG A 22 -17.60 7.91 -29.54
CA ARG A 22 -16.79 8.77 -30.42
C ARG A 22 -15.91 7.96 -31.36
N ARG A 23 -15.41 6.80 -30.91
CA ARG A 23 -14.58 5.91 -31.72
C ARG A 23 -15.39 5.14 -32.76
N GLY A 24 -16.59 4.69 -32.40
CA GLY A 24 -17.59 4.10 -33.30
C GLY A 24 -17.31 2.65 -33.75
N ASP A 25 -16.12 2.10 -33.49
CA ASP A 25 -15.68 0.75 -33.85
C ASP A 25 -15.55 -0.20 -32.64
N VAL A 26 -15.96 0.24 -31.45
CA VAL A 26 -15.84 -0.53 -30.19
C VAL A 26 -17.21 -0.68 -29.54
N ASP A 27 -17.66 -1.93 -29.42
CA ASP A 27 -18.87 -2.31 -28.69
C ASP A 27 -18.48 -3.05 -27.40
N ILE A 28 -18.37 -2.30 -26.30
CA ILE A 28 -18.00 -2.81 -24.97
C ILE A 28 -19.01 -2.29 -23.96
N ASP A 29 -19.67 -3.20 -23.25
CA ASP A 29 -20.49 -2.85 -22.09
C ASP A 29 -19.63 -2.75 -20.82
N VAL A 30 -19.69 -1.58 -20.17
CA VAL A 30 -19.00 -1.33 -18.90
C VAL A 30 -19.94 -1.69 -17.77
N VAL A 31 -19.75 -2.89 -17.21
CA VAL A 31 -20.64 -3.48 -16.19
C VAL A 31 -20.17 -3.26 -14.76
N ALA A 32 -18.90 -2.92 -14.56
CA ALA A 32 -18.33 -2.71 -13.23
C ALA A 32 -17.20 -1.67 -13.28
N LEU A 33 -17.12 -0.87 -12.22
CA LEU A 33 -15.98 -0.03 -11.88
C LEU A 33 -15.54 -0.41 -10.47
N LEU A 34 -14.25 -0.67 -10.29
CA LEU A 34 -13.70 -1.14 -9.03
C LEU A 34 -12.35 -0.49 -8.73
N ASN A 35 -12.04 -0.40 -7.43
CA ASN A 35 -10.71 -0.07 -6.95
C ASN A 35 -9.78 -1.30 -7.10
N ASP A 36 -8.49 -1.07 -7.34
CA ASP A 36 -7.47 -2.10 -7.53
C ASP A 36 -7.36 -3.05 -6.32
N THR A 37 -7.49 -2.53 -5.11
CA THR A 37 -7.45 -3.27 -3.85
C THR A 37 -8.65 -4.20 -3.70
N THR A 38 -9.83 -3.73 -4.09
CA THR A 38 -11.02 -4.58 -4.22
C THR A 38 -10.80 -5.66 -5.27
N GLY A 39 -10.20 -5.32 -6.41
CA GLY A 39 -9.82 -6.29 -7.44
C GLY A 39 -8.91 -7.39 -6.88
N THR A 40 -7.84 -7.00 -6.18
CA THR A 40 -6.91 -7.93 -5.52
C THR A 40 -7.61 -8.89 -4.56
N MET A 41 -8.57 -8.40 -3.77
CA MET A 41 -9.38 -9.25 -2.89
C MET A 41 -10.23 -10.23 -3.70
N LEU A 42 -10.92 -9.76 -4.75
CA LEU A 42 -11.79 -10.60 -5.57
C LEU A 42 -11.00 -11.67 -6.32
N ALA A 43 -9.86 -11.31 -6.90
CA ALA A 43 -8.95 -12.24 -7.56
C ALA A 43 -8.47 -13.33 -6.60
N CYS A 44 -8.11 -12.96 -5.37
CA CYS A 44 -7.71 -13.92 -4.36
C CYS A 44 -8.88 -14.81 -3.92
N SER A 45 -10.07 -14.24 -3.70
CA SER A 45 -11.27 -15.00 -3.31
C SER A 45 -11.76 -16.01 -4.35
N PHE A 46 -11.40 -15.82 -5.62
CA PHE A 46 -11.68 -16.79 -6.67
C PHE A 46 -10.92 -18.11 -6.47
N ILE A 47 -9.75 -18.05 -5.81
CA ILE A 47 -8.87 -19.20 -5.56
C ILE A 47 -8.97 -19.65 -4.09
N GLU A 48 -9.09 -18.70 -3.17
CA GLU A 48 -9.05 -18.89 -1.72
C GLU A 48 -10.41 -18.59 -1.09
N GLN A 49 -11.14 -19.63 -0.69
CA GLN A 49 -12.50 -19.51 -0.16
C GLN A 49 -12.63 -18.64 1.10
N HIS A 50 -11.54 -18.48 1.86
CA HIS A 50 -11.51 -17.68 3.08
C HIS A 50 -10.92 -16.27 2.86
N CYS A 51 -10.78 -15.81 1.62
CA CYS A 51 -10.28 -14.46 1.34
C CYS A 51 -11.34 -13.40 1.63
N TYR A 52 -11.08 -12.58 2.66
CA TYR A 52 -11.97 -11.50 3.08
C TYR A 52 -11.29 -10.13 3.13
N VAL A 53 -9.99 -10.06 2.80
CA VAL A 53 -9.21 -8.82 2.80
C VAL A 53 -8.34 -8.78 1.55
N GLY A 54 -8.32 -7.64 0.88
CA GLY A 54 -7.32 -7.26 -0.11
C GLY A 54 -6.45 -6.15 0.43
N VAL A 55 -5.14 -6.20 0.18
CA VAL A 55 -4.21 -5.12 0.54
C VAL A 55 -3.19 -4.90 -0.57
N ILE A 56 -2.96 -3.62 -0.88
CA ILE A 56 -1.91 -3.17 -1.78
C ILE A 56 -0.82 -2.52 -0.96
N VAL A 57 0.42 -2.98 -1.11
CA VAL A 57 1.62 -2.35 -0.54
C VAL A 57 2.68 -2.21 -1.64
N GLY A 58 2.56 -1.14 -2.43
CA GLY A 58 3.38 -0.87 -3.59
C GLY A 58 3.75 0.60 -3.66
N THR A 59 3.51 1.25 -4.81
CA THR A 59 3.67 2.71 -4.93
C THR A 59 2.75 3.45 -3.94
N GLY A 60 1.49 3.01 -3.83
CA GLY A 60 0.55 3.42 -2.78
C GLY A 60 0.33 2.32 -1.74
N CYS A 61 -0.53 2.60 -0.76
CA CYS A 61 -0.93 1.65 0.27
C CYS A 61 -2.43 1.76 0.53
N ASN A 62 -3.18 0.68 0.29
CA ASN A 62 -4.62 0.64 0.52
C ASN A 62 -5.10 -0.75 0.97
N ALA A 63 -6.25 -0.82 1.64
CA ALA A 63 -6.94 -2.08 1.97
C ALA A 63 -8.42 -2.04 1.61
N ALA A 64 -8.95 -3.22 1.31
CA ALA A 64 -10.37 -3.48 1.17
C ALA A 64 -10.73 -4.73 1.97
N TYR A 65 -11.94 -4.82 2.51
CA TYR A 65 -12.36 -6.00 3.25
C TYR A 65 -13.87 -6.23 3.15
N MET A 66 -14.32 -7.43 3.46
CA MET A 66 -15.74 -7.76 3.58
C MET A 66 -16.30 -7.31 4.93
N GLU A 67 -17.27 -6.41 4.90
CA GLU A 67 -17.97 -5.87 6.06
C GLU A 67 -19.43 -6.33 6.06
N ARG A 68 -20.01 -6.54 7.25
CA ARG A 68 -21.43 -6.83 7.42
C ARG A 68 -22.24 -5.57 7.10
N LEU A 69 -23.27 -5.69 6.27
CA LEU A 69 -24.08 -4.54 5.83
C LEU A 69 -24.69 -3.76 7.01
N GLU A 70 -25.03 -4.43 8.12
CA GLU A 70 -25.54 -3.78 9.33
C GLU A 70 -24.55 -2.75 9.95
N ASN A 71 -23.25 -2.92 9.68
CA ASN A 71 -22.18 -2.02 10.13
C ASN A 71 -21.93 -0.86 9.16
N VAL A 72 -22.69 -0.75 8.06
CA VAL A 72 -22.55 0.31 7.05
C VAL A 72 -23.73 1.29 7.16
N PRO A 73 -23.70 2.23 8.12
CA PRO A 73 -24.84 3.10 8.41
C PRO A 73 -25.26 3.99 7.22
N LYS A 74 -24.34 4.28 6.30
CA LYS A 74 -24.60 5.06 5.08
C LYS A 74 -25.59 4.38 4.12
N LEU A 75 -25.78 3.07 4.23
CA LEU A 75 -26.70 2.30 3.40
C LEU A 75 -27.99 1.90 4.13
N LYS A 76 -28.12 2.27 5.42
CA LYS A 76 -29.31 1.96 6.21
C LYS A 76 -30.54 2.61 5.59
N GLY A 77 -31.53 1.81 5.22
CA GLY A 77 -32.76 2.26 4.56
C GLY A 77 -32.63 2.52 3.05
N ILE A 78 -31.43 2.34 2.49
CA ILE A 78 -31.19 2.37 1.04
C ILE A 78 -31.11 0.94 0.48
N VAL A 79 -30.46 0.05 1.23
CA VAL A 79 -30.31 -1.37 0.89
C VAL A 79 -30.86 -2.20 2.04
N ASN A 80 -31.71 -3.17 1.73
CA ASN A 80 -32.18 -4.19 2.66
C ASN A 80 -31.85 -5.56 2.08
N SER A 81 -30.81 -6.21 2.62
CA SER A 81 -30.31 -7.48 2.09
C SER A 81 -31.39 -8.56 1.97
N ALA A 82 -32.33 -8.62 2.92
CA ALA A 82 -33.39 -9.62 2.91
C ALA A 82 -34.47 -9.30 1.86
N GLU A 83 -34.90 -8.04 1.77
CA GLU A 83 -35.94 -7.61 0.82
C GLU A 83 -35.41 -7.54 -0.62
N ASP A 84 -34.15 -7.13 -0.79
CA ASP A 84 -33.50 -6.99 -2.09
C ASP A 84 -32.90 -8.31 -2.62
N GLY A 85 -32.96 -9.39 -1.82
CA GLY A 85 -32.34 -10.67 -2.16
C GLY A 85 -30.80 -10.60 -2.30
N LEU A 86 -30.16 -9.68 -1.59
CA LEU A 86 -28.72 -9.41 -1.65
C LEU A 86 -27.97 -10.07 -0.48
N PRO A 87 -26.67 -10.37 -0.64
CA PRO A 87 -25.84 -10.84 0.47
C PRO A 87 -25.84 -9.85 1.64
N ALA A 88 -25.72 -10.36 2.88
CA ALA A 88 -25.66 -9.54 4.09
C ALA A 88 -24.30 -8.85 4.32
N GLU A 89 -23.40 -8.90 3.34
CA GLU A 89 -22.05 -8.37 3.41
C GLU A 89 -21.70 -7.57 2.15
N MET A 90 -20.83 -6.58 2.31
CA MET A 90 -20.37 -5.70 1.25
C MET A 90 -18.86 -5.49 1.35
N CYS A 91 -18.19 -5.48 0.21
CA CYS A 91 -16.79 -5.05 0.15
C CYS A 91 -16.69 -3.54 0.45
N VAL A 92 -15.88 -3.19 1.43
CA VAL A 92 -15.54 -1.81 1.77
C VAL A 92 -14.10 -1.55 1.32
N ASN A 93 -13.95 -0.66 0.34
CA ASN A 93 -12.68 0.00 0.07
C ASN A 93 -12.43 1.03 1.18
N THR A 94 -11.35 0.87 1.94
CA THR A 94 -11.09 1.70 3.11
C THR A 94 -10.52 3.07 2.76
N GLU A 95 -9.79 3.18 1.63
CA GLU A 95 -8.94 4.33 1.34
C GLU A 95 -8.08 4.74 2.56
N TRP A 96 -7.56 3.75 3.29
CA TRP A 96 -6.93 3.96 4.61
C TRP A 96 -5.67 4.84 4.56
N GLY A 97 -5.19 5.18 3.37
CA GLY A 97 -4.01 6.02 3.17
C GLY A 97 -4.21 7.40 3.80
N GLY A 98 -5.45 7.89 3.85
CA GLY A 98 -5.83 9.15 4.50
C GLY A 98 -5.98 9.08 6.02
N PHE A 99 -5.73 7.94 6.67
CA PHE A 99 -5.72 7.87 8.12
C PHE A 99 -4.67 8.85 8.69
N GLY A 100 -5.05 9.64 9.71
CA GLY A 100 -4.20 10.68 10.28
C GLY A 100 -4.18 12.02 9.55
N ASP A 101 -4.90 12.17 8.43
CA ASP A 101 -5.12 13.47 7.77
C ASP A 101 -5.82 14.48 8.70
N ASP A 102 -6.54 14.00 9.70
CA ASP A 102 -7.23 14.76 10.75
C ASP A 102 -6.36 15.04 12.00
N GLY A 103 -5.08 14.64 11.98
CA GLY A 103 -4.15 14.80 13.09
C GLY A 103 -4.06 13.58 14.03
N ALA A 104 -4.85 12.53 13.83
CA ALA A 104 -4.83 11.34 14.70
C ALA A 104 -3.45 10.64 14.77
N LEU A 105 -2.59 10.84 13.77
CA LEU A 105 -1.24 10.28 13.71
C LEU A 105 -0.14 11.22 14.20
N ASP A 106 -0.42 12.48 14.54
CA ASP A 106 0.61 13.51 14.74
C ASP A 106 1.69 13.13 15.76
N GLN A 107 1.30 12.51 16.87
CA GLN A 107 2.23 12.07 17.92
C GLN A 107 3.16 10.92 17.49
N PHE A 108 2.83 10.20 16.42
CA PHE A 108 3.60 9.07 15.89
C PHE A 108 4.44 9.44 14.67
N LEU A 109 4.21 10.62 14.09
CA LEU A 109 4.93 11.10 12.91
C LEU A 109 6.21 11.83 13.33
N THR A 110 7.31 11.42 12.70
CA THR A 110 8.63 12.03 12.93
C THR A 110 8.74 13.37 12.20
N ILE A 111 9.79 14.13 12.51
CA ILE A 111 10.16 15.33 11.76
C ILE A 111 10.36 15.04 10.26
N TYR A 112 10.83 13.83 9.91
CA TYR A 112 11.05 13.42 8.53
C TYR A 112 9.74 13.12 7.79
N ASP A 113 8.78 12.50 8.48
CA ASP A 113 7.45 12.28 7.92
C ASP A 113 6.73 13.61 7.66
N GLN A 114 6.84 14.56 8.59
CA GLN A 114 6.25 15.90 8.48
C GLN A 114 6.90 16.70 7.33
N GLN A 115 8.23 16.67 7.22
CA GLN A 115 8.94 17.33 6.14
C GLN A 115 8.58 16.74 4.77
N LEU A 116 8.51 15.40 4.66
CA LEU A 116 8.08 14.73 3.44
C LEU A 116 6.66 15.15 3.04
N ASP A 117 5.73 15.18 4.00
CA ASP A 117 4.34 15.54 3.75
C ASP A 117 4.21 16.97 3.22
N GLN A 118 4.88 17.93 3.86
CA GLN A 118 4.90 19.34 3.44
C GLN A 118 5.45 19.55 2.02
N GLN A 119 6.41 18.72 1.60
CA GLN A 119 7.04 18.78 0.27
C GLN A 119 6.39 17.86 -0.76
N SER A 120 5.32 17.15 -0.37
CA SER A 120 4.60 16.24 -1.25
C SER A 120 3.68 16.98 -2.24
N LEU A 121 3.13 16.26 -3.21
CA LEU A 121 2.14 16.80 -4.16
C LEU A 121 0.79 17.12 -3.51
N ASN A 122 0.55 16.57 -2.32
CA ASN A 122 -0.70 16.60 -1.59
C ASN A 122 -0.44 16.77 -0.08
N PRO A 123 0.11 17.92 0.37
CA PRO A 123 0.38 18.16 1.79
C PRO A 123 -0.86 18.01 2.67
N GLY A 124 -0.71 17.38 3.84
CA GLY A 124 -1.80 17.12 4.78
C GLY A 124 -2.77 16.02 4.34
N ARG A 125 -2.46 15.30 3.24
CA ARG A 125 -3.27 14.21 2.71
C ARG A 125 -2.50 12.92 2.58
N GLN A 126 -3.19 11.79 2.65
CA GLN A 126 -2.59 10.46 2.52
C GLN A 126 -1.46 10.23 3.54
N ARG A 127 -1.61 10.75 4.77
CA ARG A 127 -0.51 10.77 5.76
C ARG A 127 -0.12 9.37 6.21
N PHE A 128 -1.06 8.44 6.36
CA PHE A 128 -0.74 7.05 6.66
C PHE A 128 -0.01 6.36 5.50
N GLU A 129 -0.48 6.55 4.27
CA GLU A 129 0.19 6.00 3.07
C GLU A 129 1.65 6.45 2.99
N LYS A 130 1.92 7.73 3.27
CA LYS A 130 3.25 8.33 3.28
C LYS A 130 4.23 7.66 4.24
N THR A 131 3.73 7.03 5.31
CA THR A 131 4.57 6.32 6.28
C THR A 131 4.92 4.89 5.86
N ILE A 132 4.23 4.33 4.84
CA ILE A 132 4.29 2.90 4.50
C ILE A 132 4.78 2.67 3.07
N SER A 133 4.23 3.41 2.10
CA SER A 133 4.30 3.01 0.71
C SER A 133 5.69 3.23 0.09
N GLY A 134 5.94 2.50 -0.99
CA GLY A 134 7.20 2.57 -1.71
C GLY A 134 7.49 3.95 -2.27
N MET A 135 6.48 4.72 -2.69
CA MET A 135 6.67 6.07 -3.22
C MET A 135 7.40 7.01 -2.24
N TYR A 136 7.25 6.78 -0.93
CA TYR A 136 7.73 7.68 0.10
C TYR A 136 8.85 7.09 0.96
N MET A 137 8.94 5.76 1.07
CA MET A 137 9.93 5.06 1.89
C MET A 137 11.39 5.52 1.65
N GLY A 138 11.81 5.59 0.38
CA GLY A 138 13.17 6.04 0.03
C GLY A 138 13.43 7.51 0.40
N GLU A 139 12.40 8.36 0.29
CA GLU A 139 12.51 9.77 0.63
C GLU A 139 12.61 10.00 2.14
N ILE A 140 11.92 9.19 2.96
CA ILE A 140 12.08 9.24 4.43
C ILE A 140 13.49 8.82 4.83
N VAL A 141 14.03 7.76 4.21
CA VAL A 141 15.43 7.36 4.43
C VAL A 141 16.37 8.50 4.03
N ARG A 142 16.17 9.10 2.85
CA ARG A 142 16.97 10.23 2.36
C ARG A 142 16.97 11.40 3.35
N LEU A 143 15.80 11.81 3.84
CA LEU A 143 15.65 12.92 4.78
C LEU A 143 16.39 12.66 6.11
N ALA A 144 16.31 11.43 6.63
CA ALA A 144 17.05 11.06 7.83
C ALA A 144 18.58 11.08 7.59
N LEU A 145 19.04 10.57 6.46
CA LEU A 145 20.47 10.58 6.11
C LEU A 145 20.99 12.00 5.83
N GLU A 146 20.18 12.86 5.23
CA GLU A 146 20.48 14.27 4.99
C GLU A 146 20.64 15.04 6.30
N ASP A 147 19.76 14.84 7.29
CA ASP A 147 19.93 15.45 8.63
C ASP A 147 21.24 15.03 9.28
N LEU A 148 21.54 13.72 9.29
CA LEU A 148 22.77 13.19 9.85
C LEU A 148 24.02 13.73 9.13
N ALA A 149 23.98 13.84 7.81
CA ALA A 149 25.07 14.43 7.02
C ALA A 149 25.27 15.90 7.37
N ARG A 150 24.20 16.71 7.42
CA ARG A 150 24.28 18.14 7.79
C ARG A 150 24.82 18.37 9.20
N ARG A 151 24.61 17.40 10.10
CA ARG A 151 25.15 17.41 11.47
C ARG A 151 26.60 16.92 11.56
N GLY A 152 27.23 16.57 10.44
CA GLY A 152 28.60 16.05 10.39
C GLY A 152 28.74 14.61 10.88
N LEU A 153 27.63 13.88 11.03
CA LEU A 153 27.61 12.50 11.55
C LEU A 153 27.73 11.45 10.44
N LEU A 154 27.41 11.82 9.21
CA LEU A 154 27.61 11.00 8.02
C LEU A 154 28.37 11.74 6.93
N PHE A 155 29.04 10.98 6.07
CA PHE A 155 29.65 11.46 4.82
C PHE A 155 30.60 12.64 5.02
N SER A 156 31.29 12.68 6.17
CA SER A 156 32.17 13.79 6.56
C SER A 156 31.53 15.19 6.50
N GLY A 157 30.20 15.28 6.66
CA GLY A 157 29.46 16.54 6.57
C GLY A 157 28.94 16.89 5.18
N ASP A 158 29.31 16.14 4.13
CA ASP A 158 28.84 16.42 2.78
C ASP A 158 27.41 15.93 2.57
N SER A 159 26.48 16.88 2.45
CA SER A 159 25.07 16.61 2.20
C SER A 159 24.65 16.86 0.74
N THR A 160 25.58 17.21 -0.15
CA THR A 160 25.28 17.72 -1.50
C THR A 160 24.46 16.73 -2.32
N ARG A 161 24.91 15.48 -2.42
CA ARG A 161 24.24 14.43 -3.20
C ARG A 161 22.99 13.88 -2.50
N ILE A 162 23.03 13.73 -1.18
CA ILE A 162 21.88 13.21 -0.42
C ILE A 162 20.73 14.22 -0.32
N SER A 163 20.99 15.51 -0.56
CA SER A 163 19.95 16.55 -0.65
C SER A 163 19.11 16.47 -1.94
N GLU A 164 19.54 15.70 -2.95
CA GLU A 164 18.79 15.53 -4.19
C GLU A 164 17.56 14.63 -3.97
N ARG A 165 16.37 15.21 -4.08
CA ARG A 165 15.10 14.48 -3.90
C ARG A 165 15.03 13.24 -4.79
N GLY A 166 14.66 12.11 -4.19
CA GLY A 166 14.55 10.83 -4.91
C GLY A 166 15.88 10.14 -5.24
N CYS A 167 17.03 10.63 -4.76
CA CYS A 167 18.32 9.95 -4.96
C CYS A 167 18.40 8.58 -4.25
N ILE A 168 17.59 8.37 -3.21
CA ILE A 168 17.36 7.07 -2.58
C ILE A 168 16.01 6.54 -3.05
N SER A 169 16.02 5.48 -3.86
CA SER A 169 14.80 4.81 -4.29
C SER A 169 14.36 3.71 -3.32
N THR A 170 13.09 3.32 -3.36
CA THR A 170 12.59 2.15 -2.62
C THR A 170 13.37 0.89 -2.95
N LYS A 171 13.76 0.73 -4.22
CA LYS A 171 14.57 -0.42 -4.66
C LYS A 171 15.90 -0.44 -3.92
N MET A 172 16.56 0.72 -3.78
CA MET A 172 17.81 0.81 -3.04
C MET A 172 17.62 0.42 -1.57
N VAL A 173 16.53 0.85 -0.92
CA VAL A 173 16.21 0.43 0.45
C VAL A 173 16.08 -1.10 0.55
N SER A 174 15.30 -1.71 -0.36
CA SER A 174 15.16 -3.17 -0.42
C SER A 174 16.48 -3.90 -0.69
N ASP A 175 17.31 -3.37 -1.60
CA ASP A 175 18.62 -3.96 -1.94
C ASP A 175 19.58 -3.89 -0.74
N ILE A 176 19.64 -2.75 -0.05
CA ILE A 176 20.48 -2.55 1.15
C ILE A 176 20.11 -3.56 2.23
N GLU A 177 18.81 -3.72 2.52
CA GLU A 177 18.37 -4.73 3.47
C GLU A 177 18.65 -6.15 2.97
N GLY A 178 18.53 -6.39 1.66
CA GLY A 178 18.83 -7.68 1.05
C GLY A 178 20.28 -8.08 1.24
N PHE A 179 21.21 -7.13 1.12
CA PHE A 179 22.62 -7.37 1.38
C PHE A 179 22.89 -7.83 2.81
N MET A 180 22.18 -7.28 3.80
CA MET A 180 22.35 -7.69 5.20
C MET A 180 21.97 -9.15 5.47
N HIS A 181 21.16 -9.76 4.59
CA HIS A 181 20.73 -11.15 4.70
C HIS A 181 21.45 -12.09 3.71
N SER A 182 22.32 -11.54 2.86
CA SER A 182 23.09 -12.31 1.88
C SER A 182 24.35 -12.88 2.51
N THR A 183 24.71 -14.11 2.13
CA THR A 183 26.00 -14.73 2.48
C THR A 183 27.15 -14.30 1.58
N ASP A 184 26.86 -13.56 0.52
CA ASP A 184 27.82 -13.28 -0.55
C ASP A 184 28.52 -11.93 -0.33
N GLY A 185 29.80 -11.99 0.05
CA GLY A 185 30.66 -10.82 0.19
C GLY A 185 30.34 -9.93 1.39
N ASN A 186 31.03 -8.79 1.49
CA ASN A 186 30.81 -7.83 2.56
C ASN A 186 29.58 -6.95 2.25
N PRO A 187 28.50 -7.00 3.06
CA PRO A 187 27.28 -6.27 2.76
C PRO A 187 27.48 -4.75 2.78
N PHE A 188 28.35 -4.23 3.66
CA PHE A 188 28.65 -2.79 3.73
C PHE A 188 29.49 -2.30 2.55
N ALA A 189 30.28 -3.17 1.93
CA ALA A 189 31.00 -2.83 0.69
C ALA A 189 30.00 -2.60 -0.46
N LYS A 190 28.98 -3.47 -0.58
CA LYS A 190 27.89 -3.32 -1.56
C LYS A 190 27.06 -2.05 -1.33
N VAL A 191 26.77 -1.71 -0.07
CA VAL A 191 26.15 -0.41 0.27
C VAL A 191 27.03 0.75 -0.22
N GLY A 192 28.35 0.68 0.00
CA GLY A 192 29.29 1.70 -0.48
C GLY A 192 29.34 1.81 -2.01
N GLU A 193 29.22 0.69 -2.74
CA GLU A 193 29.10 0.69 -4.21
C GLU A 193 27.83 1.40 -4.68
N MET A 194 26.70 1.14 -4.03
CA MET A 194 25.44 1.83 -4.32
C MET A 194 25.50 3.33 -4.02
N LEU A 195 26.11 3.72 -2.90
CA LEU A 195 26.31 5.12 -2.55
C LEU A 195 27.20 5.82 -3.59
N ARG A 196 28.27 5.16 -4.05
CA ARG A 196 29.11 5.68 -5.14
C ARG A 196 28.34 5.86 -6.44
N ALA A 197 27.43 4.93 -6.78
CA ALA A 197 26.62 5.01 -7.98
C ALA A 197 25.68 6.24 -8.01
N ILE A 198 25.27 6.76 -6.85
CA ILE A 198 24.49 8.01 -6.73
C ILE A 198 25.35 9.25 -6.48
N GLY A 199 26.68 9.10 -6.53
CA GLY A 199 27.67 10.17 -6.43
C GLY A 199 28.22 10.42 -5.02
N ILE A 200 27.86 9.60 -4.02
CA ILE A 200 28.41 9.70 -2.65
C ILE A 200 29.69 8.85 -2.60
N SER A 201 30.84 9.48 -2.87
CA SER A 201 32.14 8.79 -3.01
C SER A 201 32.97 8.73 -1.72
N ASN A 202 32.65 9.56 -0.72
CA ASN A 202 33.38 9.71 0.53
C ASN A 202 32.75 8.93 1.71
N SER A 203 31.96 7.89 1.44
CA SER A 203 31.35 7.06 2.48
C SER A 203 32.35 6.12 3.13
N SER A 204 32.50 6.21 4.46
CA SER A 204 33.23 5.25 5.29
C SER A 204 32.46 3.94 5.49
N ALA A 205 33.13 2.92 6.04
CA ALA A 205 32.45 1.68 6.44
C ALA A 205 31.37 1.94 7.51
N ALA A 206 31.61 2.89 8.41
CA ALA A 206 30.64 3.32 9.41
C ALA A 206 29.42 3.99 8.77
N ASP A 207 29.62 4.82 7.74
CA ASP A 207 28.52 5.42 6.97
C ASP A 207 27.65 4.34 6.33
N CYS A 208 28.27 3.35 5.68
CA CYS A 208 27.55 2.23 5.08
C CYS A 208 26.72 1.45 6.11
N ALA A 209 27.26 1.21 7.30
CA ALA A 209 26.54 0.54 8.38
C ALA A 209 25.35 1.37 8.88
N ASN A 210 25.53 2.68 9.04
CA ASN A 210 24.45 3.59 9.45
C ASN A 210 23.37 3.72 8.39
N VAL A 211 23.73 3.76 7.10
CA VAL A 211 22.77 3.76 5.98
C VAL A 211 21.93 2.48 5.99
N ALA A 212 22.57 1.33 6.20
CA ALA A 212 21.87 0.05 6.33
C ALA A 212 20.92 0.04 7.53
N TYR A 213 21.37 0.57 8.67
CA TYR A 213 20.59 0.63 9.88
C TYR A 213 19.36 1.54 9.74
N VAL A 214 19.52 2.76 9.22
CA VAL A 214 18.41 3.69 8.95
C VAL A 214 17.40 3.09 7.97
N SER A 215 17.89 2.45 6.90
CA SER A 215 17.04 1.76 5.92
C SER A 215 16.17 0.70 6.60
N SER A 216 16.78 -0.16 7.43
CA SER A 216 16.08 -1.20 8.19
C SER A 216 15.05 -0.63 9.17
N LEU A 217 15.38 0.46 9.89
CA LEU A 217 14.43 1.09 10.81
C LEU A 217 13.17 1.58 10.08
N ILE A 218 13.33 2.22 8.92
CA ILE A 218 12.21 2.74 8.14
C ILE A 218 11.39 1.61 7.52
N GLY A 219 12.03 0.59 6.94
CA GLY A 219 11.37 -0.60 6.40
C GLY A 219 10.56 -1.36 7.44
N THR A 220 11.15 -1.62 8.62
CA THR A 220 10.47 -2.27 9.75
C THR A 220 9.31 -1.42 10.26
N ARG A 221 9.48 -0.10 10.41
CA ARG A 221 8.39 0.80 10.83
C ARG A 221 7.22 0.76 9.83
N ALA A 222 7.50 0.82 8.53
CA ALA A 222 6.48 0.74 7.49
C ALA A 222 5.67 -0.56 7.57
N ALA A 223 6.35 -1.70 7.77
CA ALA A 223 5.69 -3.00 7.97
C ALA A 223 4.83 -3.01 9.24
N HIS A 224 5.31 -2.43 10.35
CA HIS A 224 4.56 -2.37 11.60
C HIS A 224 3.33 -1.47 11.52
N LEU A 225 3.42 -0.32 10.85
CA LEU A 225 2.25 0.56 10.67
C LEU A 225 1.20 -0.10 9.78
N CYS A 226 1.61 -0.75 8.69
CA CYS A 226 0.71 -1.57 7.87
C CYS A 226 0.05 -2.69 8.69
N ALA A 227 0.82 -3.35 9.57
CA ALA A 227 0.31 -4.38 10.48
C ALA A 227 -0.78 -3.85 11.42
N CYS A 228 -0.64 -2.61 11.93
CA CYS A 228 -1.68 -1.99 12.76
C CYS A 228 -3.00 -1.86 11.99
N GLY A 229 -2.96 -1.40 10.73
CA GLY A 229 -4.14 -1.31 9.87
C GLY A 229 -4.80 -2.67 9.63
N LEU A 230 -4.01 -3.68 9.25
CA LEU A 230 -4.52 -5.04 9.04
C LEU A 230 -5.07 -5.67 10.32
N ALA A 231 -4.37 -5.54 11.44
CA ALA A 231 -4.84 -6.05 12.73
C ALA A 231 -6.16 -5.40 13.13
N ALA A 232 -6.34 -4.10 12.89
CA ALA A 232 -7.62 -3.42 13.12
C ALA A 232 -8.76 -4.01 12.28
N ILE A 233 -8.51 -4.28 10.99
CA ILE A 233 -9.49 -4.93 10.10
C ILE A 233 -9.81 -6.36 10.57
N LEU A 234 -8.79 -7.16 10.90
CA LEU A 234 -8.97 -8.55 11.37
C LEU A 234 -9.75 -8.60 12.69
N ASN A 235 -9.39 -7.76 13.65
CA ASN A 235 -10.11 -7.64 14.93
C ASN A 235 -11.55 -7.15 14.74
N ARG A 236 -11.80 -6.28 13.75
CA ARG A 236 -13.14 -5.80 13.41
C ARG A 236 -14.04 -6.89 12.83
N MET A 237 -13.51 -7.70 11.91
CA MET A 237 -14.29 -8.77 11.27
C MET A 237 -14.60 -9.93 12.22
N GLN A 238 -13.74 -10.17 13.22
CA GLN A 238 -13.89 -11.27 14.19
C GLN A 238 -14.08 -12.66 13.55
N ARG A 239 -13.45 -12.89 12.39
CA ARG A 239 -13.50 -14.17 11.70
C ARG A 239 -12.44 -15.12 12.25
N PRO A 240 -12.75 -16.42 12.45
CA PRO A 240 -11.79 -17.37 12.99
C PRO A 240 -10.63 -17.66 12.03
N ARG A 241 -10.89 -17.57 10.72
CA ARG A 241 -9.90 -17.78 9.66
C ARG A 241 -10.05 -16.74 8.56
N VAL A 242 -8.94 -16.13 8.13
CA VAL A 242 -8.92 -15.09 7.09
C VAL A 242 -7.72 -15.27 6.16
N THR A 243 -7.97 -15.33 4.85
CA THR A 243 -6.94 -15.11 3.84
C THR A 243 -6.92 -13.63 3.45
N ILE A 244 -5.72 -13.07 3.37
CA ILE A 244 -5.44 -11.70 2.93
C ILE A 244 -4.77 -11.82 1.56
N GLY A 245 -5.48 -11.38 0.51
CA GLY A 245 -4.90 -11.20 -0.81
C GLY A 245 -4.00 -9.98 -0.82
N VAL A 246 -2.71 -10.16 -1.13
CA VAL A 246 -1.71 -9.08 -1.12
C VAL A 246 -1.16 -8.84 -2.51
N ASP A 247 -1.01 -7.58 -2.91
CA ASP A 247 -0.22 -7.19 -4.08
C ASP A 247 0.62 -5.94 -3.77
N GLY A 248 1.55 -5.59 -4.66
CA GLY A 248 2.40 -4.43 -4.56
C GLY A 248 3.90 -4.74 -4.41
N SER A 249 4.72 -3.86 -4.97
CA SER A 249 6.16 -4.04 -5.11
C SER A 249 6.91 -4.09 -3.77
N VAL A 250 6.48 -3.35 -2.74
CA VAL A 250 7.13 -3.37 -1.42
C VAL A 250 6.94 -4.74 -0.80
N PHE A 251 5.71 -5.27 -0.78
CA PHE A 251 5.46 -6.60 -0.24
C PHE A 251 6.19 -7.71 -1.02
N ARG A 252 6.27 -7.59 -2.35
CA ARG A 252 6.92 -8.59 -3.23
C ARG A 252 8.44 -8.61 -3.11
N PHE A 253 9.08 -7.45 -3.06
CA PHE A 253 10.52 -7.34 -3.28
C PHE A 253 11.31 -6.90 -2.05
N HIS A 254 10.66 -6.34 -1.03
CA HIS A 254 11.36 -5.94 0.18
C HIS A 254 11.61 -7.16 1.08
N PRO A 255 12.88 -7.50 1.38
CA PRO A 255 13.27 -8.83 1.89
C PRO A 255 12.65 -9.16 3.25
N THR A 256 12.53 -8.17 4.13
CA THR A 256 12.06 -8.35 5.50
C THR A 256 10.60 -7.95 5.72
N PHE A 257 9.96 -7.29 4.74
CA PHE A 257 8.69 -6.60 4.96
C PHE A 257 7.57 -7.58 5.30
N LYS A 258 7.44 -8.66 4.52
CA LYS A 258 6.45 -9.72 4.77
C LYS A 258 6.61 -10.35 6.16
N PHE A 259 7.85 -10.62 6.57
CA PHE A 259 8.14 -11.22 7.87
C PHE A 259 7.75 -10.26 9.02
N ASN A 260 8.20 -9.01 8.96
CA ASN A 260 7.89 -7.99 9.96
C ASN A 260 6.39 -7.71 10.06
N LEU A 261 5.70 -7.68 8.91
CA LEU A 261 4.25 -7.53 8.80
C LEU A 261 3.52 -8.69 9.50
N ASP A 262 3.85 -9.93 9.13
CA ASP A 262 3.25 -11.15 9.71
C ASP A 262 3.41 -11.19 11.24
N GLN A 263 4.63 -11.01 11.72
CA GLN A 263 4.94 -11.07 13.15
C GLN A 263 4.21 -9.97 13.93
N LYS A 264 4.15 -8.75 13.36
CA LYS A 264 3.48 -7.64 14.03
C LYS A 264 1.96 -7.81 14.04
N ILE A 265 1.34 -8.32 12.97
CA ILE A 265 -0.10 -8.63 12.98
C ILE A 265 -0.38 -9.64 14.10
N LYS A 266 0.37 -10.74 14.18
CA LYS A 266 0.21 -11.77 15.23
C LYS A 266 0.30 -11.18 16.64
N ALA A 267 1.20 -10.22 16.86
CA ALA A 267 1.36 -9.56 18.15
C ALA A 267 0.21 -8.59 18.50
N LEU A 268 -0.56 -8.12 17.52
CA LEU A 268 -1.64 -7.12 17.69
C LEU A 268 -3.05 -7.73 17.65
N LEU A 269 -3.20 -9.00 17.29
CA LEU A 269 -4.49 -9.67 17.26
C LEU A 269 -5.02 -9.86 18.68
N ALA A 270 -6.18 -9.25 18.96
CA ALA A 270 -6.89 -9.39 20.22
C ALA A 270 -7.77 -10.64 20.24
N VAL A 271 -8.23 -11.07 19.06
CA VAL A 271 -9.07 -12.26 18.87
C VAL A 271 -8.23 -13.37 18.25
N LYS A 272 -8.51 -14.61 18.62
CA LYS A 272 -7.91 -15.78 17.98
C LYS A 272 -8.41 -15.87 16.53
N CYS A 273 -7.62 -15.30 15.61
CA CYS A 273 -7.83 -15.31 14.18
C CYS A 273 -6.61 -15.98 13.53
N GLU A 274 -6.83 -17.08 12.81
CA GLU A 274 -5.82 -17.67 11.96
C GLU A 274 -5.80 -16.92 10.62
N PHE A 275 -4.68 -16.30 10.26
CA PHE A 275 -4.59 -15.57 8.99
C PHE A 275 -3.45 -16.05 8.10
N PHE A 276 -3.67 -15.92 6.79
CA PHE A 276 -2.70 -16.25 5.74
C PHE A 276 -2.60 -15.09 4.76
N MET A 277 -1.37 -14.75 4.34
CA MET A 277 -1.15 -13.77 3.27
C MET A 277 -0.79 -14.50 1.98
N VAL A 278 -1.61 -14.32 0.95
CA VAL A 278 -1.45 -14.93 -0.37
C VAL A 278 -1.16 -13.84 -1.38
N LEU A 279 -0.09 -14.02 -2.15
CA LEU A 279 0.27 -13.08 -3.20
C LEU A 279 -0.72 -13.22 -4.36
N SER A 280 -1.38 -12.12 -4.72
CA SER A 280 -2.32 -12.09 -5.85
C SER A 280 -1.58 -11.62 -7.09
N GLU A 281 -1.29 -12.53 -8.02
CA GLU A 281 -0.74 -12.18 -9.33
C GLU A 281 -1.83 -11.64 -10.25
N ASP A 282 -1.64 -10.43 -10.75
CA ASP A 282 -2.64 -9.70 -11.55
C ASP A 282 -4.00 -9.54 -10.83
N GLY A 283 -3.93 -9.05 -9.59
CA GLY A 283 -5.11 -8.87 -8.74
C GLY A 283 -6.16 -7.94 -9.36
N SER A 284 -5.73 -6.85 -9.98
CA SER A 284 -6.64 -5.90 -10.63
C SER A 284 -7.31 -6.49 -11.88
N GLY A 285 -6.57 -7.18 -12.76
CA GLY A 285 -7.12 -7.72 -14.01
C GLY A 285 -8.08 -8.87 -13.76
N ARG A 286 -7.64 -9.89 -13.02
CA ARG A 286 -8.49 -11.05 -12.66
C ARG A 286 -9.67 -10.63 -11.80
N GLY A 287 -9.46 -9.73 -10.84
CA GLY A 287 -10.49 -9.22 -9.96
C GLY A 287 -11.57 -8.45 -10.70
N ALA A 288 -11.19 -7.64 -11.70
CA ALA A 288 -12.13 -6.94 -12.57
C ALA A 288 -13.01 -7.91 -13.37
N ALA A 289 -12.41 -8.98 -13.91
CA ALA A 289 -13.16 -10.01 -14.64
C ALA A 289 -14.15 -10.76 -13.72
N VAL A 290 -13.73 -11.10 -12.50
CA VAL A 290 -14.62 -11.71 -11.48
C VAL A 290 -15.77 -10.77 -11.13
N ALA A 291 -15.48 -9.48 -10.90
CA ALA A 291 -16.50 -8.47 -10.61
C ALA A 291 -17.52 -8.34 -11.75
N ALA A 292 -17.05 -8.29 -13.01
CA ALA A 292 -17.90 -8.24 -14.17
C ALA A 292 -18.80 -9.48 -14.29
N ALA A 293 -18.25 -10.68 -14.06
CA ALA A 293 -19.02 -11.93 -14.07
C ALA A 293 -20.10 -11.96 -12.98
N VAL A 294 -19.79 -11.49 -11.77
CA VAL A 294 -20.76 -11.38 -10.67
C VAL A 294 -21.85 -10.35 -10.99
N ALA A 295 -21.49 -9.17 -11.50
CA ALA A 295 -22.45 -8.14 -11.88
C ALA A 295 -23.44 -8.65 -12.94
N LEU A 296 -22.96 -9.34 -13.97
CA LEU A 296 -23.79 -9.97 -14.99
C LEU A 296 -24.73 -11.03 -14.41
N ARG A 297 -24.25 -11.83 -13.45
CA ARG A 297 -25.08 -12.83 -12.76
C ARG A 297 -26.16 -12.17 -11.89
N MET A 298 -25.83 -11.11 -11.17
CA MET A 298 -26.79 -10.39 -10.32
C MET A 298 -27.88 -9.72 -11.15
N ASN A 299 -27.54 -9.09 -12.29
CA ASN A 299 -28.54 -8.51 -13.19
C ASN A 299 -29.56 -9.54 -13.70
N ARG A 300 -29.14 -10.79 -13.91
CA ARG A 300 -30.06 -11.88 -14.28
C ARG A 300 -30.95 -12.34 -13.13
N LEU A 301 -30.49 -12.22 -11.89
CA LEU A 301 -31.24 -12.64 -10.69
C LEU A 301 -32.24 -11.59 -10.23
N VAL A 302 -31.92 -10.30 -10.41
CA VAL A 302 -32.78 -9.16 -10.01
C VAL A 302 -33.71 -8.73 -11.16
N GLY A 303 -33.33 -9.00 -12.41
CA GLY A 303 -34.13 -8.70 -13.60
C GLY A 303 -35.12 -9.80 -14.04
N ALA A 304 -35.23 -10.89 -13.27
CA ALA A 304 -36.19 -11.99 -13.47
C ALA A 304 -37.22 -12.02 -12.34
#